data_AF-A0AAD6SVZ7-F1
#
_entry.id   AF-A0AAD6SVZ7-F1
#
_cell.length_a   1.000
_cell.length_b   1.000
_cell.length_c   1.000
_cell.angle_alpha   90.00
_cell.angle_beta   90.00
_cell.angle_gamma   90.00
#
_symmetry.space_group_name_H-M   'P 1'
#
loop_
_entity.id
_entity.type
_entity.pdbx_description
1 polymer ?
#
loop_
_entity_poly.entity_id
_entity_poly.type
_entity_poly.pdbx_seq_one_letter_code
_entity_poly.pdbx_strand_id
1 'polypeptide(L)'
;MADSLSPACTPLKQEYDSCFNVWFEGYLEPALSPSATDAQRTAHYQRKAEEFQAKCGKVYAEYQNCIQGAVKQKGIEPLLQQAREEHPLREPPLPLPPKDSK
;
A
#
# COMPACT_ATOMS: atom_id res chain seq x y z
N MET A 1 8.21 5.65 13.66
CA MET A 1 7.84 4.95 12.41
C MET A 1 8.01 3.46 12.64
N ALA A 2 7.35 2.61 11.85
CA ALA A 2 7.47 1.16 12.01
C ALA A 2 8.77 0.64 11.38
N ASP A 3 9.34 -0.40 11.99
CA ASP A 3 10.49 -1.12 11.44
C ASP A 3 10.10 -2.02 10.27
N SER A 4 11.08 -2.36 9.43
CA SER A 4 10.90 -3.33 8.34
C SER A 4 11.11 -4.77 8.83
N LEU A 5 10.73 -5.75 8.00
CA LEU A 5 10.95 -7.18 8.24
C LEU A 5 12.44 -7.53 8.44
N SER A 6 13.33 -6.76 7.80
CA SER A 6 14.78 -6.83 7.97
C SER A 6 15.32 -5.47 8.42
N PRO A 7 16.20 -5.42 9.45
CA PRO A 7 16.81 -4.18 9.92
C PRO A 7 17.52 -3.39 8.81
N ALA A 8 18.09 -4.10 7.82
CA ALA A 8 18.78 -3.48 6.69
C ALA A 8 17.83 -2.68 5.77
N CYS A 9 16.54 -3.01 5.76
CA CYS A 9 15.54 -2.32 4.94
C CYS A 9 14.82 -1.19 5.68
N THR A 10 15.02 -1.05 7.01
CA THR A 10 14.36 -0.04 7.83
C THR A 10 14.64 1.41 7.39
N PRO A 11 15.89 1.85 7.08
CA PRO A 11 16.12 3.23 6.66
C PRO A 11 15.41 3.56 5.33
N LEU A 12 15.47 2.64 4.35
CA LEU A 12 14.75 2.78 3.07
C LEU A 12 13.24 2.86 3.27
N LYS A 13 12.69 2.06 4.19
CA LYS A 13 11.27 2.11 4.56
C LYS A 13 10.89 3.48 5.12
N GLN A 14 11.67 4.01 6.07
CA GLN A 14 11.35 5.28 6.72
C GLN A 14 11.38 6.45 5.73
N GLU A 15 12.33 6.45 4.80
CA GLU A 15 12.42 7.45 3.73
C GLU A 15 11.24 7.32 2.75
N TYR A 16 10.92 6.09 2.33
CA TYR A 16 9.77 5.81 1.46
C TYR A 16 8.45 6.23 2.12
N ASP A 17 8.19 5.77 3.35
CA ASP A 17 6.96 6.05 4.09
C ASP A 17 6.77 7.56 4.28
N SER A 18 7.86 8.29 4.55
CA SER A 18 7.82 9.75 4.69
C SER A 18 7.42 10.45 3.38
N CYS A 19 8.01 10.02 2.25
CA CYS A 19 7.63 10.54 0.93
C CYS A 19 6.18 10.18 0.57
N PHE A 20 5.80 8.93 0.80
CA PHE A 20 4.47 8.41 0.51
C PHE A 20 3.39 9.15 1.30
N ASN A 21 3.57 9.37 2.61
CA ASN A 21 2.55 10.02 3.44
C ASN A 21 2.21 11.43 2.93
N VAL A 22 3.24 12.21 2.57
CA VAL A 22 3.04 13.56 1.99
C VAL A 22 2.32 13.50 0.64
N TRP A 23 2.69 12.54 -0.22
CA TRP A 23 2.02 12.35 -1.50
C TRP A 23 0.57 11.87 -1.34
N PHE A 24 0.32 10.98 -0.37
CA PHE A 24 -0.93 10.26 -0.17
C PHE A 24 -2.07 11.20 0.27
N GLU A 25 -1.77 12.19 1.11
CA GLU A 25 -2.75 13.21 1.51
C GLU A 25 -3.37 13.91 0.28
N GLY A 26 -2.54 14.32 -0.69
CA GLY A 26 -3.02 14.95 -1.93
C GLY A 26 -3.61 13.96 -2.95
N TYR A 27 -3.28 12.67 -2.86
CA TYR A 27 -3.86 11.64 -3.72
C TYR A 27 -5.36 11.45 -3.43
N LEU A 28 -5.78 11.58 -2.16
CA LEU A 28 -7.15 11.31 -1.72
C LEU A 28 -8.17 12.42 -2.05
N GLU A 29 -7.74 13.62 -2.44
CA GLU A 29 -8.64 14.77 -2.63
C GLU A 29 -9.88 14.50 -3.51
N PRO A 30 -9.79 13.83 -4.68
CA PRO A 30 -10.97 13.57 -5.52
C PRO A 30 -11.95 12.58 -4.91
N ALA A 31 -11.48 11.65 -4.08
CA ALA A 31 -12.33 10.70 -3.38
C ALA A 31 -13.17 11.38 -2.29
N LEU A 32 -12.66 12.49 -1.74
CA LEU A 32 -13.34 13.30 -0.72
C LEU A 32 -14.24 14.38 -1.34
N SER A 33 -14.13 14.64 -2.66
CA SER A 33 -14.95 15.63 -3.36
C SER A 33 -16.22 15.00 -3.96
N PRO A 34 -17.41 15.26 -3.40
CA PRO A 34 -18.67 14.71 -3.92
C PRO A 34 -19.07 15.29 -5.29
N SER A 35 -18.40 16.35 -5.75
CA SER A 35 -18.70 17.03 -7.03
C SER A 35 -17.76 16.66 -8.17
N ALA A 36 -16.69 15.90 -7.91
CA ALA A 36 -15.70 15.55 -8.92
C ALA A 36 -16.24 14.50 -9.91
N THR A 37 -16.16 14.79 -11.20
CA THR A 37 -16.55 13.86 -12.27
C THR A 37 -15.53 12.75 -12.47
N ASP A 38 -15.93 11.64 -13.11
CA ASP A 38 -15.03 10.51 -13.39
C ASP A 38 -13.82 10.91 -14.25
N ALA A 39 -14.01 11.82 -15.21
CA ALA A 39 -12.93 12.33 -16.04
C ALA A 39 -11.91 13.14 -15.20
N GLN A 40 -12.39 13.97 -14.27
CA GLN A 40 -11.52 14.74 -13.37
C GLN A 40 -10.76 13.83 -12.39
N ARG A 41 -11.44 12.81 -11.83
CA ARG A 41 -10.83 11.81 -10.94
C ARG A 41 -9.71 11.06 -11.66
N THR A 42 -9.98 10.58 -12.87
CA THR A 42 -9.00 9.84 -13.69
C THR A 42 -7.77 10.70 -13.99
N ALA A 43 -7.98 11.94 -14.45
CA ALA A 43 -6.88 12.87 -14.73
C ALA A 43 -6.04 13.19 -13.48
N HIS A 44 -6.69 13.36 -12.31
CA HIS A 44 -5.99 13.59 -11.04
C HIS A 44 -5.13 12.38 -10.65
N TYR A 45 -5.68 11.16 -10.74
CA TYR A 45 -4.94 9.95 -10.38
C TYR A 45 -3.75 9.70 -11.31
N GLN A 46 -3.88 9.98 -12.61
CA GLN A 46 -2.76 9.91 -13.56
C GLN A 46 -1.65 10.90 -13.18
N ARG A 47 -2.01 12.18 -12.95
CA ARG A 47 -1.05 13.20 -12.52
C ARG A 47 -0.36 12.83 -11.21
N LYS A 48 -1.12 12.30 -10.25
CA LYS A 48 -0.55 11.86 -8.97
C LYS A 48 0.35 10.64 -9.11
N ALA A 49 0.05 9.72 -10.03
CA ALA A 49 0.94 8.60 -10.34
C ALA A 49 2.28 9.08 -10.92
N GLU A 50 2.26 10.05 -11.84
CA GLU A 50 3.48 10.68 -12.35
C GLU A 50 4.27 11.40 -11.25
N GLU A 51 3.58 12.14 -10.39
CA GLU A 51 4.19 12.81 -9.23
C GLU A 51 4.84 11.80 -8.27
N PHE A 52 4.18 10.68 -7.98
CA PHE A 52 4.72 9.61 -7.15
C PHE A 52 5.99 9.04 -7.78
N GLN A 53 5.95 8.73 -9.07
CA GLN A 53 7.10 8.16 -9.77
C GLN A 53 8.30 9.11 -9.76
N ALA A 54 8.06 10.42 -9.96
CA ALA A 54 9.10 11.43 -9.96
C ALA A 54 9.70 11.68 -8.57
N LYS A 55 8.90 11.62 -7.51
CA LYS A 55 9.34 11.96 -6.14
C LYS A 55 9.75 10.75 -5.30
N CYS A 56 8.92 9.72 -5.28
CA CYS A 56 9.07 8.56 -4.38
C CYS A 56 9.49 7.28 -5.11
N GLY A 57 9.36 7.23 -6.45
CA GLY A 57 9.53 5.99 -7.24
C GLY A 57 10.89 5.32 -7.08
N LYS A 58 11.98 6.11 -7.01
CA LYS A 58 13.34 5.56 -6.81
C LYS A 58 13.49 4.88 -5.45
N VAL A 59 13.15 5.59 -4.38
CA VAL A 59 13.25 5.08 -3.00
C VAL A 59 12.32 3.87 -2.80
N TYR A 60 11.13 3.92 -3.40
CA TYR A 60 10.22 2.78 -3.41
C TYR A 60 10.83 1.54 -4.05
N ALA A 61 11.45 1.68 -5.22
CA ALA A 61 12.09 0.55 -5.90
C ALA A 61 13.24 -0.06 -5.08
N GLU A 62 14.07 0.79 -4.47
CA GLU A 62 15.17 0.35 -3.59
C GLU A 62 14.65 -0.39 -2.36
N TYR A 63 13.64 0.16 -1.69
CA TYR A 63 12.97 -0.48 -0.55
C TYR A 63 12.31 -1.81 -0.96
N GLN A 64 11.58 -1.82 -2.08
CA GLN A 64 10.89 -3.01 -2.59
C GLN A 64 11.88 -4.15 -2.86
N ASN A 65 13.01 -3.85 -3.50
CA ASN A 65 14.05 -4.84 -3.76
C ASN A 65 14.63 -5.41 -2.47
N CYS A 66 14.88 -4.56 -1.47
CA CYS A 66 15.38 -4.98 -0.16
C CYS A 66 14.40 -5.93 0.54
N ILE A 67 13.12 -5.55 0.62
CA ILE A 67 12.12 -6.35 1.35
C ILE A 67 11.78 -7.65 0.63
N GLN A 68 11.78 -7.68 -0.71
CA GLN A 68 11.63 -8.93 -1.46
C GLN A 68 12.76 -9.92 -1.16
N GLY A 69 14.00 -9.44 -1.00
CA GLY A 69 15.11 -10.26 -0.53
C GLY A 69 14.85 -10.85 0.86
N ALA A 70 14.37 -10.03 1.80
CA ALA A 70 14.04 -10.48 3.15
C ALA A 70 12.88 -11.50 3.18
N VAL A 71 11.85 -11.30 2.36
CA VAL A 71 10.71 -12.22 2.21
C VAL A 71 11.17 -13.60 1.73
N LYS A 72 12.06 -13.63 0.72
CA LYS A 72 12.66 -14.87 0.21
C LYS A 72 13.49 -15.58 1.28
N GLN A 73 14.33 -14.85 2.01
CA GLN A 73 15.14 -15.41 3.10
C GLN A 73 14.30 -15.99 4.24
N LYS A 74 13.11 -15.44 4.48
CA LYS A 74 12.16 -15.92 5.50
C LYS A 74 11.30 -17.09 5.01
N GLY A 75 11.31 -17.41 3.71
CA GLY A 75 10.53 -18.51 3.14
C GLY A 75 9.02 -18.30 3.13
N ILE A 76 8.53 -17.06 3.31
CA ILE A 76 7.10 -16.73 3.36
C ILE A 76 6.53 -16.30 1.99
N GLU A 77 7.37 -16.27 0.95
CA GLU A 77 6.99 -15.91 -0.42
C GLU A 77 5.76 -16.66 -0.96
N PRO A 78 5.62 -18.01 -0.84
CA PRO A 78 4.45 -18.71 -1.37
C PRO A 78 3.16 -18.34 -0.63
N LEU A 79 3.21 -18.16 0.69
CA LEU A 79 2.07 -17.76 1.50
C LEU A 79 1.62 -16.33 1.16
N LEU A 80 2.60 -15.43 0.99
CA LEU A 80 2.32 -14.05 0.60
C LEU A 80 1.74 -13.98 -0.82
N GLN A 81 2.22 -14.80 -1.75
CA GLN A 81 1.71 -14.83 -3.11
C GLN A 81 0.26 -15.31 -3.14
N GLN A 82 -0.05 -16.41 -2.45
CA GLN A 82 -1.43 -16.89 -2.31
C GLN A 82 -2.34 -15.78 -1.75
N ALA A 83 -1.96 -15.15 -0.64
CA ALA A 83 -2.75 -14.10 -0.01
C ALA A 83 -2.95 -12.86 -0.89
N ARG A 84 -2.03 -12.58 -1.83
CA ARG A 84 -2.15 -11.47 -2.79
C ARG A 84 -3.13 -11.76 -3.94
N GLU A 85 -3.34 -13.03 -4.25
CA GLU A 85 -4.30 -13.49 -5.26
C GLU A 85 -5.71 -13.60 -4.68
N GLU A 86 -5.82 -13.72 -3.37
CA GLU A 86 -7.09 -13.66 -2.66
C GLU A 86 -7.71 -12.25 -2.79
N HIS A 87 -9.01 -12.20 -3.11
CA HIS A 87 -9.80 -10.97 -3.23
C HIS A 87 -10.79 -10.87 -2.07
N PRO A 88 -10.35 -10.57 -0.84
CA PRO A 88 -11.15 -10.74 0.38
C PRO A 88 -12.42 -9.87 0.43
N LEU A 89 -12.53 -8.84 -0.41
CA LEU A 89 -13.69 -7.96 -0.47
C LEU A 89 -14.72 -8.38 -1.55
N ARG A 90 -14.53 -9.53 -2.23
CA ARG A 90 -15.55 -10.05 -3.17
C ARG A 90 -16.81 -10.54 -2.45
N GLU A 91 -16.63 -11.14 -1.29
CA GLU A 91 -17.74 -11.64 -0.47
C GLU A 91 -17.91 -10.71 0.74
N PRO A 92 -19.17 -10.34 1.10
CA PRO A 92 -19.41 -9.63 2.34
C PRO A 92 -18.90 -10.49 3.51
N PRO A 93 -18.35 -9.88 4.58
CA PRO A 93 -17.95 -10.62 5.77
C PRO A 93 -19.11 -11.49 6.26
N LEU A 94 -18.86 -12.78 6.48
CA LEU A 94 -19.86 -13.66 7.07
C LEU A 94 -20.37 -13.04 8.37
N PRO A 95 -21.70 -13.11 8.65
CA PRO A 95 -22.24 -12.59 9.90
C PRO A 95 -21.47 -13.20 11.07
N LEU A 96 -21.04 -12.37 12.01
CA LEU A 96 -20.34 -12.84 13.20
C LEU A 96 -21.20 -13.91 13.90
N PRO A 97 -20.59 -15.00 14.39
CA PRO A 97 -21.33 -15.99 15.17
C PRO A 97 -22.01 -15.29 16.36
N PRO A 98 -23.22 -15.73 16.74
CA PRO A 98 -23.92 -15.17 17.89
C PRO A 98 -22.97 -15.23 19.09
N LYS A 99 -22.78 -14.09 19.75
CA LYS A 99 -22.01 -14.04 21.00
C LYS A 99 -22.79 -14.88 22.00
N ASP A 100 -22.32 -16.09 22.27
CA ASP A 100 -22.87 -16.92 23.33
C ASP A 100 -22.88 -16.09 24.62
N SER A 101 -24.09 -15.74 25.04
CA SER A 101 -24.33 -15.04 26.30
C SER A 101 -24.03 -16.04 27.41
N LYS A 102 -22.94 -15.81 28.13
CA LYS A 102 -22.69 -16.42 29.42
C LYS A 102 -23.34 -15.58 30.52
#